data_AF-A0A194XHF8-F1
#
_entry.id   AF-A0A194XHF8-F1
#
_cell.length_a   1.000
_cell.length_b   1.000
_cell.length_c   1.000
_cell.angle_alpha   90.00
_cell.angle_beta   90.00
_cell.angle_gamma   90.00
#
_symmetry.space_group_name_H-M   'P 1'
#
loop_
_entity.id
_entity.type
_entity.pdbx_description
1 polymer ?
#
loop_
_entity_poly.entity_id
_entity_poly.type
_entity_poly.pdbx_seq_one_letter_code
_entity_poly.pdbx_strand_id
1 'polypeptide(L)'
;MKTIFSSLFLAAGANAIITRWAPCCFHLSASGAVTGTVGQLDDGQNRVNGPLSPAEYCIADGAITDANGRGCILTPPTSQWQCDTGATPTSGFSVACDGTVAYNGGTTFYECQTGDNGEANIYLTPGGTNCGEITLKADGCGSCPPPPPPPPTTCPTNLNGNYEFPHLIIPIDSSNPNSAAGTSYFGEVSSTISSIFNFDIPASDSGKTCSLIFLFPLQSQLTTSSFTFSGNGAIDFSLLSGVATVSTSYANAPSVETDYGSITVAPGNSYNVATFACPAGEAVSFELKAVGDTCLNYFQDYNPSPIGVYITTC
;
A
#
# COMPACT_ATOMS: atom_id res chain seq x y z
N MET A 1 -32.94 45.52 28.92
CA MET A 1 -32.31 44.45 29.72
C MET A 1 -32.95 43.12 29.34
N LYS A 2 -32.20 42.25 28.67
CA LYS A 2 -32.50 40.82 28.55
C LYS A 2 -31.18 40.12 28.26
N THR A 3 -30.61 39.58 29.31
CA THR A 3 -29.37 38.82 29.38
C THR A 3 -29.63 37.43 28.81
N ILE A 4 -28.83 36.96 27.85
CA ILE A 4 -28.81 35.55 27.44
C ILE A 4 -27.37 35.08 27.51
N PHE A 5 -27.20 33.98 28.24
CA PHE A 5 -25.95 33.34 28.64
C PHE A 5 -25.18 32.77 27.43
N SER A 6 -23.89 33.11 27.35
CA SER A 6 -22.94 32.44 26.45
C SER A 6 -22.41 31.18 27.14
N SER A 7 -22.71 30.01 26.58
CA SER A 7 -22.13 28.73 26.97
C SER A 7 -20.73 28.61 26.38
N LEU A 8 -19.73 28.65 27.25
CA LEU A 8 -18.32 28.43 26.94
C LEU A 8 -18.07 26.92 26.80
N PHE A 9 -17.90 26.42 25.57
CA PHE A 9 -17.39 25.07 25.35
C PHE A 9 -15.87 25.06 25.52
N LEU A 10 -15.36 24.35 26.54
CA LEU A 10 -13.94 23.99 26.62
C LEU A 10 -13.63 22.95 25.54
N ALA A 11 -12.93 23.36 24.49
CA ALA A 11 -12.26 22.44 23.59
C ALA A 11 -10.99 21.92 24.30
N ALA A 12 -10.99 20.66 24.72
CA ALA A 12 -9.78 19.97 25.14
C ALA A 12 -8.90 19.77 23.90
N GLY A 13 -7.85 20.57 23.75
CA GLY A 13 -6.82 20.35 22.73
C GLY A 13 -6.10 19.03 23.01
N ALA A 14 -6.16 18.10 22.07
CA ALA A 14 -5.30 16.92 22.08
C ALA A 14 -3.86 17.39 21.89
N ASN A 15 -3.04 17.30 22.94
CA ASN A 15 -1.60 17.36 22.76
C ASN A 15 -1.19 16.09 22.02
N ALA A 16 -0.67 16.23 20.80
CA ALA A 16 -0.01 15.14 20.11
C ALA A 16 1.17 14.69 20.97
N ILE A 17 1.12 13.46 21.48
CA ILE A 17 2.27 12.81 22.10
C ILE A 17 3.29 12.61 20.97
N ILE A 18 4.37 13.39 20.99
CA ILE A 18 5.55 13.10 20.19
C ILE A 18 6.08 11.76 20.73
N THR A 19 5.84 10.68 20.01
CA THR A 19 6.50 9.41 20.25
C THR A 19 7.99 9.64 20.04
N ARG A 20 8.74 9.87 21.13
CA ARG A 20 10.21 9.81 21.09
C ARG A 20 10.56 8.40 20.66
N TRP A 21 11.18 8.24 19.49
CA TRP A 21 11.61 6.93 19.04
C TRP A 21 12.68 6.43 20.03
N ALA A 22 12.54 5.20 20.49
CA ALA A 22 13.57 4.59 21.34
C ALA A 22 14.92 4.60 20.57
N PRO A 23 16.05 4.89 21.24
CA PRO A 23 17.34 4.90 20.59
C PRO A 23 17.62 3.53 19.96
N CYS A 24 18.08 3.53 18.72
CA CYS A 24 18.53 2.32 18.03
C CYS A 24 20.05 2.27 18.06
N CYS A 25 20.63 1.13 18.47
CA CYS A 25 22.08 0.99 18.63
C CYS A 25 22.71 0.09 17.56
N PHE A 26 23.96 0.41 17.21
CA PHE A 26 24.73 -0.18 16.11
C PHE A 26 26.24 0.01 16.34
N HIS A 27 27.05 -0.78 15.65
CA HIS A 27 28.49 -0.57 15.49
C HIS A 27 28.78 0.01 14.11
N LEU A 28 29.95 0.61 13.96
CA LEU A 28 30.37 1.21 12.70
C LEU A 28 31.59 0.53 12.10
N SER A 29 31.57 0.46 10.77
CA SER A 29 32.71 0.11 9.94
C SER A 29 32.94 1.19 8.91
N ALA A 30 34.21 1.40 8.53
CA ALA A 30 34.62 2.27 7.45
C ALA A 30 35.06 1.42 6.25
N SER A 31 34.83 1.95 5.05
CA SER A 31 35.35 1.42 3.79
C SER A 31 35.77 2.58 2.88
N GLY A 32 36.75 2.36 2.00
CA GLY A 32 37.33 3.41 1.16
C GLY A 32 38.86 3.45 1.30
N ALA A 33 39.42 4.63 1.53
CA ALA A 33 40.87 4.83 1.72
C ALA A 33 41.45 3.96 2.84
N VAL A 34 40.67 3.76 3.92
CA VAL A 34 40.89 2.70 4.90
C VAL A 34 39.64 1.84 5.02
N THR A 35 39.84 0.57 5.37
CA THR A 35 38.74 -0.37 5.66
C THR A 35 38.96 -1.02 7.01
N GLY A 36 37.94 -1.00 7.87
CA GLY A 36 37.99 -1.61 9.19
C GLY A 36 36.88 -1.15 10.11
N THR A 37 36.90 -1.63 11.35
CA THR A 37 35.92 -1.22 12.37
C THR A 37 36.26 0.14 12.95
N VAL A 38 35.21 0.86 13.37
CA VAL A 38 35.37 2.09 14.14
C VAL A 38 35.39 1.74 15.62
N GLY A 39 36.52 2.03 16.27
CA GLY A 39 36.66 2.01 17.72
C GLY A 39 36.66 3.42 18.29
N GLN A 40 36.74 3.51 19.61
CA GLN A 40 36.75 4.77 20.33
C GLN A 40 37.82 4.75 21.42
N LEU A 41 38.52 5.88 21.59
CA LEU A 41 39.43 6.10 22.72
C LEU A 41 38.67 6.48 24.00
N ASP A 42 39.31 6.31 25.15
CA ASP A 42 38.72 6.65 26.46
C ASP A 42 38.30 8.13 26.56
N ASP A 43 38.97 9.02 25.83
CA ASP A 43 38.65 10.45 25.78
C ASP A 43 37.44 10.78 24.88
N GLY A 44 36.97 9.83 24.05
CA GLY A 44 35.81 10.00 23.19
C GLY A 44 36.12 10.06 21.69
N GLN A 45 37.39 10.12 21.29
CA GLN A 45 37.75 10.19 19.88
C GLN A 45 37.40 8.89 19.13
N ASN A 46 36.68 9.00 18.01
CA ASN A 46 36.34 7.86 17.17
C ASN A 46 37.41 7.67 16.09
N ARG A 47 37.92 6.44 15.96
CA ARG A 47 39.02 6.09 15.05
C ARG A 47 38.72 4.82 14.28
N VAL A 48 39.21 4.75 13.05
CA VAL A 48 39.23 3.51 12.26
C VAL A 48 40.54 2.77 12.53
N ASN A 49 40.46 1.44 12.64
CA ASN A 49 41.60 0.53 12.84
C ASN A 49 42.29 0.68 14.22
N GLY A 50 43.52 0.18 14.32
CA GLY A 50 44.28 0.06 15.57
C GLY A 50 43.84 -1.13 16.44
N PRO A 51 44.40 -1.25 17.65
CA PRO A 51 44.01 -2.26 18.65
C PRO A 51 42.69 -1.90 19.37
N LEU A 52 41.88 -0.99 18.81
CA LEU A 52 40.64 -0.54 19.42
C LEU A 52 39.53 -1.58 19.23
N SER A 53 38.80 -1.85 20.32
CA SER A 53 37.57 -2.63 20.22
C SER A 53 36.49 -1.83 19.48
N PRO A 54 35.61 -2.48 18.69
CA PRO A 54 34.48 -1.80 18.07
C PRO A 54 33.65 -1.05 19.12
N ALA A 55 33.35 0.21 18.83
CA ALA A 55 32.50 1.03 19.69
C ALA A 55 31.02 0.86 19.31
N GLU A 56 30.15 0.88 20.32
CA GLU A 56 28.70 0.89 20.13
C GLU A 56 28.19 2.34 20.19
N TYR A 57 27.28 2.65 19.26
CA TYR A 57 26.63 3.93 19.09
C TYR A 57 25.12 3.75 19.09
N CYS A 58 24.38 4.73 19.57
CA CYS A 58 22.93 4.76 19.49
C CYS A 58 22.46 6.05 18.81
N ILE A 59 21.54 5.93 17.85
CA ILE A 59 20.92 7.06 17.17
C ILE A 59 19.48 7.25 17.63
N ALA A 60 19.13 8.49 17.95
CA ALA A 60 17.76 8.93 18.20
C ALA A 60 17.59 10.35 17.64
N ASP A 61 16.48 10.58 16.94
CA ASP A 61 16.13 11.89 16.35
C ASP A 61 17.29 12.54 15.55
N GLY A 62 18.05 11.71 14.82
CA GLY A 62 19.18 12.14 13.98
C GLY A 62 20.42 12.59 14.73
N ALA A 63 20.54 12.27 16.02
CA ALA A 63 21.69 12.55 16.86
C ALA A 63 22.27 11.24 17.42
N ILE A 64 23.59 11.13 17.51
CA ILE A 64 24.29 9.91 17.93
C ILE A 64 24.90 10.10 19.33
N THR A 65 24.76 9.11 20.19
CA THR A 65 25.50 8.97 21.46
C THR A 65 26.31 7.68 21.46
N ASP A 66 27.40 7.62 22.21
CA ASP A 66 28.11 6.35 22.43
C ASP A 66 27.52 5.52 23.58
N ALA A 67 28.07 4.33 23.81
CA ALA A 67 27.67 3.41 24.88
C ALA A 67 27.76 4.00 26.30
N ASN A 68 28.58 5.04 26.52
CA ASN A 68 28.70 5.74 27.79
C ASN A 68 27.70 6.91 27.90
N GLY A 69 26.85 7.12 26.89
CA GLY A 69 25.90 8.22 26.81
C GLY A 69 26.55 9.56 26.47
N ARG A 70 27.80 9.58 25.97
CA ARG A 70 28.46 10.82 25.52
C ARG A 70 27.88 11.23 24.18
N GLY A 71 27.57 12.51 24.04
CA GLY A 71 27.04 13.04 22.78
C GLY A 71 28.11 13.09 21.71
N CYS A 72 27.88 12.44 20.57
CA CYS A 72 28.78 12.50 19.44
C CYS A 72 28.61 13.80 18.67
N ILE A 73 29.72 14.49 18.43
CA ILE A 73 29.80 15.81 17.83
C ILE A 73 30.73 15.81 16.62
N LEU A 74 30.56 16.81 15.77
CA LEU A 74 31.54 17.21 14.78
C LEU A 74 32.23 18.48 15.30
N THR A 75 33.48 18.35 15.76
CA THR A 75 34.15 19.43 16.50
C THR A 75 34.38 20.67 15.65
N PRO A 76 34.06 21.87 16.15
CA PRO A 76 34.53 23.10 15.51
C PRO A 76 36.02 23.35 15.82
N PRO A 77 36.82 23.85 14.86
CA PRO A 77 36.50 24.08 13.44
C PRO A 77 36.82 22.88 12.54
N THR A 78 37.37 21.79 13.07
CA THR A 78 38.01 20.73 12.28
C THR A 78 37.05 19.68 11.73
N SER A 79 35.79 19.67 12.19
CA SER A 79 34.77 18.68 11.89
C SER A 79 35.14 17.23 12.26
N GLN A 80 36.02 17.05 13.25
CA GLN A 80 36.38 15.73 13.74
C GLN A 80 35.18 15.10 14.43
N TRP A 81 34.90 13.84 14.12
CA TRP A 81 33.85 13.08 14.75
C TRP A 81 34.34 12.41 16.04
N GLN A 82 33.77 12.78 17.18
CA GLN A 82 34.12 12.29 18.51
C GLN A 82 32.92 12.38 19.45
N CYS A 83 32.90 11.62 20.54
CA CYS A 83 31.83 11.64 21.53
C CYS A 83 32.37 12.08 22.89
N ASP A 84 32.19 13.36 23.21
CA ASP A 84 32.80 14.00 24.37
C ASP A 84 31.90 13.93 25.60
N THR A 85 32.52 13.84 26.77
CA THR A 85 31.80 13.85 28.05
C THR A 85 31.02 15.15 28.22
N GLY A 86 29.71 15.05 28.41
CA GLY A 86 28.82 16.20 28.61
C GLY A 86 28.49 16.98 27.33
N ALA A 87 28.97 16.54 26.16
CA ALA A 87 28.59 17.16 24.90
C ALA A 87 27.14 16.87 24.54
N THR A 88 26.45 17.88 23.99
CA THR A 88 25.15 17.69 23.35
C THR A 88 25.40 17.11 21.95
N PRO A 89 24.81 15.96 21.59
CA PRO A 89 25.10 15.31 20.33
C PRO A 89 24.66 16.18 19.15
N THR A 90 25.48 16.22 18.10
CA THR A 90 25.16 16.98 16.89
C THR A 90 24.03 16.26 16.14
N SER A 91 22.96 17.00 15.82
CA SER A 91 21.87 16.50 14.99
C SER A 91 22.22 16.55 13.50
N GLY A 92 21.60 15.67 12.70
CA GLY A 92 21.77 15.64 11.24
C GLY A 92 22.32 14.32 10.72
N PHE A 93 22.62 13.37 11.62
CA PHE A 93 22.97 12.01 11.23
C PHE A 93 21.73 11.22 10.80
N SER A 94 21.93 10.27 9.89
CA SER A 94 20.93 9.29 9.48
C SER A 94 21.60 8.00 9.06
N VAL A 95 20.89 6.88 9.19
CA VAL A 95 21.34 5.56 8.72
C VAL A 95 20.38 5.08 7.64
N ALA A 96 20.88 4.93 6.41
CA ALA A 96 20.11 4.45 5.28
C ALA A 96 19.74 2.96 5.44
N CYS A 97 18.79 2.49 4.64
CA CYS A 97 18.32 1.09 4.65
C CYS A 97 19.45 0.06 4.49
N ASP A 98 20.49 0.40 3.72
CA ASP A 98 21.67 -0.44 3.51
C ASP A 98 22.77 -0.25 4.57
N GLY A 99 22.47 0.44 5.67
CA GLY A 99 23.39 0.78 6.75
C GLY A 99 24.29 1.98 6.47
N THR A 100 24.19 2.66 5.32
CA THR A 100 25.05 3.83 5.04
C THR A 100 24.75 4.97 6.01
N VAL A 101 25.77 5.43 6.73
CA VAL A 101 25.64 6.63 7.56
C VAL A 101 25.78 7.86 6.68
N ALA A 102 24.90 8.84 6.88
CA ALA A 102 24.99 10.15 6.27
C ALA A 102 24.90 11.25 7.34
N TYR A 103 25.53 12.39 7.07
CA TYR A 103 25.35 13.63 7.81
C TYR A 103 24.80 14.71 6.89
N ASN A 104 23.63 15.27 7.22
CA ASN A 104 22.89 16.23 6.38
C ASN A 104 22.74 15.77 4.91
N GLY A 105 22.54 14.46 4.72
CA GLY A 105 22.40 13.82 3.41
C GLY A 105 23.71 13.50 2.69
N GLY A 106 24.87 13.95 3.18
CA GLY A 106 26.18 13.59 2.66
C GLY A 106 26.69 12.27 3.26
N THR A 107 27.14 11.34 2.42
CA THR A 107 27.65 10.02 2.83
C THR A 107 29.17 9.93 2.87
N THR A 108 29.86 10.98 2.42
CA THR A 108 31.32 11.05 2.40
C THR A 108 31.85 11.54 3.73
N PHE A 109 32.76 10.76 4.31
CA PHE A 109 33.59 11.13 5.45
C PHE A 109 35.05 11.05 5.02
N TYR A 110 35.93 11.58 5.86
CA TYR A 110 37.37 11.53 5.64
C TYR A 110 38.06 10.84 6.81
N GLU A 111 38.93 9.90 6.50
CA GLU A 111 39.91 9.38 7.45
C GLU A 111 41.17 10.25 7.34
N CYS A 112 41.82 10.60 8.44
CA CYS A 112 43.16 11.19 8.41
C CYS A 112 44.08 10.46 9.38
N GLN A 113 45.24 10.08 8.88
CA GLN A 113 46.23 9.31 9.62
C GLN A 113 46.70 10.07 10.87
N THR A 114 46.70 9.39 12.01
CA THR A 114 47.16 9.95 13.29
C THR A 114 48.66 9.83 13.48
N GLY A 115 49.29 8.83 12.83
CA GLY A 115 50.66 8.41 13.09
C GLY A 115 50.80 7.41 14.24
N ASP A 116 49.72 7.11 14.95
CA ASP A 116 49.69 6.21 16.11
C ASP A 116 49.04 4.88 15.75
N ASN A 117 49.74 3.76 15.96
CA ASN A 117 49.21 2.38 15.85
C ASN A 117 48.43 2.04 14.55
N GLY A 118 48.64 2.78 13.46
CA GLY A 118 47.88 2.61 12.22
C GLY A 118 46.42 3.07 12.31
N GLU A 119 46.11 3.96 13.26
CA GLU A 119 44.77 4.52 13.49
C GLU A 119 44.55 5.79 12.67
N ALA A 120 43.30 5.99 12.24
CA ALA A 120 42.88 7.20 11.55
C ALA A 120 41.68 7.84 12.25
N ASN A 121 41.74 9.15 12.48
CA ASN A 121 40.61 9.93 12.97
C ASN A 121 39.59 10.13 11.84
N ILE A 122 38.31 10.26 12.19
CA ILE A 122 37.20 10.44 11.23
C ILE A 122 36.75 11.91 11.23
N TYR A 123 36.49 12.47 10.05
CA TYR A 123 36.08 13.85 9.85
C TYR A 123 34.96 13.99 8.80
N LEU A 124 34.24 15.11 8.84
CA LEU A 124 33.32 15.49 7.74
C LEU A 124 34.06 16.17 6.57
N THR A 125 35.16 16.86 6.86
CA THR A 125 36.06 17.46 5.86
C THR A 125 37.51 17.16 6.24
N PRO A 126 38.46 17.11 5.29
CA PRO A 126 39.87 16.82 5.61
C PRO A 126 40.41 17.76 6.70
N GLY A 127 40.78 17.20 7.86
CA GLY A 127 41.18 17.98 9.05
C GLY A 127 42.56 17.62 9.61
N GLY A 128 43.31 16.73 8.95
CA GLY A 128 44.60 16.23 9.42
C GLY A 128 45.59 15.95 8.29
N THR A 129 46.53 15.04 8.53
CA THR A 129 47.54 14.63 7.55
C THR A 129 47.11 13.37 6.80
N ASN A 130 47.48 13.28 5.52
CA ASN A 130 47.24 12.10 4.67
C ASN A 130 45.79 11.62 4.71
N CYS A 131 44.85 12.52 4.41
CA CYS A 131 43.44 12.18 4.47
C CYS A 131 42.96 11.46 3.21
N GLY A 132 42.03 10.54 3.38
CA GLY A 132 41.35 9.83 2.29
C GLY A 132 39.85 9.75 2.51
N GLU A 133 39.09 9.57 1.44
CA GLU A 133 37.64 9.42 1.54
C GLU A 133 37.26 8.04 2.06
N ILE A 134 36.29 8.02 2.97
CA ILE A 134 35.67 6.81 3.49
C ILE A 134 34.14 6.95 3.51
N THR A 135 33.48 5.80 3.49
CA THR A 135 32.06 5.66 3.78
C THR A 135 31.90 4.88 5.08
N LEU A 136 30.98 5.32 5.92
CA LEU A 136 30.64 4.66 7.18
C LEU A 136 29.40 3.77 6.99
N LYS A 137 29.46 2.55 7.54
CA LYS A 137 28.40 1.55 7.50
C LYS A 137 28.05 1.11 8.92
N ALA A 138 26.80 1.30 9.29
CA ALA A 138 26.19 0.74 10.49
C ALA A 138 25.74 -0.71 10.24
N ASP A 139 25.92 -1.56 11.25
CA ASP A 139 25.42 -2.95 11.25
C ASP A 139 23.94 -3.08 11.67
N GLY A 140 23.32 -1.96 12.05
CA GLY A 140 21.92 -1.86 12.47
C GLY A 140 21.31 -0.50 12.16
N CYS A 141 20.05 -0.31 12.54
CA CYS A 141 19.34 0.98 12.49
C CYS A 141 19.04 1.58 11.12
N GLY A 142 19.24 0.83 10.04
CA GLY A 142 18.75 1.20 8.72
C GLY A 142 17.21 1.21 8.70
N SER A 143 16.60 2.38 8.50
CA SER A 143 15.15 2.48 8.36
C SER A 143 14.74 2.20 6.91
N CYS A 144 14.25 0.99 6.63
CA CYS A 144 13.61 0.69 5.36
C CYS A 144 12.10 0.92 5.48
N PRO A 145 11.45 1.62 4.54
CA PRO A 145 10.00 1.46 4.39
C PRO A 145 9.70 -0.02 4.15
N PRO A 146 8.59 -0.57 4.68
CA PRO A 146 8.20 -1.94 4.38
C PRO A 146 8.11 -2.10 2.85
N PRO A 147 8.51 -3.27 2.29
CA PRO A 147 8.31 -3.51 0.87
C PRO A 147 6.83 -3.28 0.53
N PRO A 148 6.52 -2.68 -0.65
CA PRO A 148 5.15 -2.59 -1.09
C PRO A 148 4.54 -4.01 -1.10
N PRO A 149 3.26 -4.18 -0.70
CA PRO A 149 2.61 -5.47 -0.81
C PRO A 149 2.74 -5.99 -2.25
N PRO A 150 2.93 -7.31 -2.47
CA PRO A 150 2.89 -7.86 -3.82
C PRO A 150 1.57 -7.42 -4.48
N PRO A 151 1.59 -7.09 -5.79
CA PRO A 151 0.36 -6.72 -6.49
C PRO A 151 -0.67 -7.84 -6.30
N PRO A 152 -1.96 -7.50 -6.07
CA PRO A 152 -3.01 -8.51 -5.93
C PRO A 152 -2.92 -9.48 -7.10
N THR A 153 -2.83 -10.78 -6.81
CA THR A 153 -2.94 -11.81 -7.83
C THR A 153 -4.37 -11.79 -8.37
N THR A 154 -4.57 -11.12 -9.50
CA THR A 154 -5.86 -11.07 -10.20
C THR A 154 -6.04 -12.33 -11.03
N CYS A 155 -7.22 -12.94 -10.98
CA CYS A 155 -7.52 -14.08 -11.85
C CYS A 155 -7.73 -13.62 -13.31
N PRO A 156 -7.63 -14.54 -14.29
CA PRO A 156 -7.78 -14.18 -15.69
C PRO A 156 -9.09 -13.45 -15.98
N THR A 157 -9.03 -12.40 -16.79
CA THR A 157 -10.20 -11.66 -17.31
C THR A 157 -10.74 -12.28 -18.61
N ASN A 158 -10.73 -13.61 -18.65
CA ASN A 158 -11.25 -14.43 -19.73
C ASN A 158 -11.73 -15.76 -19.14
N LEU A 159 -12.45 -16.55 -19.94
CA LEU A 159 -13.01 -17.83 -19.50
C LEU A 159 -12.08 -19.02 -19.79
N ASN A 160 -10.76 -18.79 -19.91
CA ASN A 160 -9.77 -19.87 -20.08
C ASN A 160 -9.45 -20.48 -18.71
N GLY A 161 -10.30 -21.38 -18.23
CA GLY A 161 -10.12 -22.04 -16.95
C GLY A 161 -11.44 -22.31 -16.24
N ASN A 162 -11.38 -22.46 -14.92
CA ASN A 162 -12.58 -22.58 -14.10
C ASN A 162 -13.23 -21.20 -13.91
N TYR A 163 -14.51 -21.12 -14.23
CA TYR A 163 -15.32 -19.93 -14.05
C TYR A 163 -16.74 -20.30 -13.62
N GLU A 164 -17.40 -19.37 -12.95
CA GLU A 164 -18.81 -19.43 -12.63
C GLU A 164 -19.59 -18.44 -13.49
N PHE A 165 -20.77 -18.86 -13.93
CA PHE A 165 -21.76 -18.05 -14.60
C PHE A 165 -22.93 -17.77 -13.64
N PRO A 166 -23.71 -16.71 -13.87
CA PRO A 166 -24.80 -16.37 -12.96
C PRO A 166 -25.91 -17.43 -13.03
N HIS A 167 -26.33 -17.93 -11.87
CA HIS A 167 -27.40 -18.92 -11.72
C HIS A 167 -28.79 -18.26 -11.60
N LEU A 168 -28.83 -16.95 -11.32
CA LEU A 168 -30.04 -16.14 -11.35
C LEU A 168 -29.68 -14.72 -11.78
N ILE A 169 -30.49 -14.12 -12.66
CA ILE A 169 -30.41 -12.70 -13.00
C ILE A 169 -31.77 -12.06 -12.70
N ILE A 170 -31.79 -11.00 -11.90
CA ILE A 170 -33.02 -10.27 -11.52
C ILE A 170 -32.86 -8.80 -11.90
N PRO A 171 -33.69 -8.26 -12.83
CA PRO A 171 -33.78 -6.83 -13.02
C PRO A 171 -34.65 -6.22 -11.91
N ILE A 172 -34.17 -5.14 -11.32
CA ILE A 172 -34.91 -4.32 -10.36
C ILE A 172 -35.12 -2.93 -10.94
N ASP A 173 -36.34 -2.41 -10.82
CA ASP A 173 -36.75 -1.15 -11.41
C ASP A 173 -37.19 -0.16 -10.33
N SER A 174 -36.40 0.89 -10.15
CA SER A 174 -36.69 1.98 -9.20
C SER A 174 -37.96 2.76 -9.55
N SER A 175 -38.42 2.73 -10.80
CA SER A 175 -39.68 3.36 -11.21
C SER A 175 -40.92 2.51 -10.86
N ASN A 176 -40.73 1.21 -10.61
CA ASN A 176 -41.76 0.27 -10.18
C ASN A 176 -41.30 -0.54 -8.95
N PRO A 177 -41.07 0.13 -7.80
CA PRO A 177 -40.19 -0.42 -6.78
C PRO A 177 -40.69 -1.68 -6.09
N ASN A 178 -42.01 -1.90 -6.05
CA ASN A 178 -42.62 -3.07 -5.42
C ASN A 178 -42.89 -4.22 -6.41
N SER A 179 -42.51 -4.08 -7.68
CA SER A 179 -42.71 -5.10 -8.70
C SER A 179 -41.46 -5.96 -8.84
N ALA A 180 -41.62 -7.27 -8.60
CA ALA A 180 -40.58 -8.24 -8.91
C ALA A 180 -40.75 -8.68 -10.38
N ALA A 181 -39.76 -8.38 -11.22
CA ALA A 181 -39.79 -8.77 -12.64
C ALA A 181 -39.64 -10.28 -12.84
N GLY A 182 -39.10 -10.99 -11.84
CA GLY A 182 -38.76 -12.40 -11.93
C GLY A 182 -37.40 -12.63 -12.59
N THR A 183 -37.16 -13.87 -13.00
CA THR A 183 -35.89 -14.25 -13.64
C THR A 183 -35.73 -13.61 -15.01
N SER A 184 -34.49 -13.23 -15.31
CA SER A 184 -34.06 -12.76 -16.62
C SER A 184 -32.90 -13.62 -17.13
N TYR A 185 -32.60 -13.46 -18.41
CA TYR A 185 -31.36 -13.93 -19.04
C TYR A 185 -30.50 -12.76 -19.53
N PHE A 186 -30.95 -11.53 -19.29
CA PHE A 186 -30.34 -10.31 -19.76
C PHE A 186 -29.77 -9.52 -18.59
N GLY A 187 -28.55 -9.02 -18.77
CA GLY A 187 -28.04 -7.92 -17.97
C GLY A 187 -28.54 -6.60 -18.55
N GLU A 188 -29.28 -5.85 -17.74
CA GLU A 188 -29.83 -4.56 -18.09
C GLU A 188 -29.46 -3.51 -17.05
N VAL A 189 -28.93 -2.38 -17.50
CA VAL A 189 -28.75 -1.17 -16.69
C VAL A 189 -29.27 0.04 -17.46
N SER A 190 -29.99 0.90 -16.76
CA SER A 190 -30.49 2.19 -17.26
C SER A 190 -30.62 3.17 -16.10
N SER A 191 -31.16 4.37 -16.36
CA SER A 191 -31.45 5.35 -15.31
C SER A 191 -32.39 4.83 -14.21
N THR A 192 -33.20 3.79 -14.49
CA THR A 192 -34.14 3.24 -13.51
C THR A 192 -33.95 1.75 -13.23
N ILE A 193 -33.35 1.00 -14.16
CA ILE A 193 -33.16 -0.44 -14.07
C ILE A 193 -31.73 -0.76 -13.65
N SER A 194 -31.59 -1.69 -12.71
CA SER A 194 -30.33 -2.32 -12.31
C SER A 194 -30.50 -3.83 -12.35
N SER A 195 -29.42 -4.58 -12.53
CA SER A 195 -29.47 -6.04 -12.62
C SER A 195 -28.66 -6.69 -11.50
N ILE A 196 -29.27 -7.63 -10.79
CA ILE A 196 -28.64 -8.44 -9.76
C ILE A 196 -28.31 -9.82 -10.32
N PHE A 197 -27.09 -10.29 -10.09
CA PHE A 197 -26.55 -11.57 -10.58
C PHE A 197 -26.18 -12.43 -9.38
N ASN A 198 -26.76 -13.62 -9.27
CA ASN A 198 -26.39 -14.59 -8.24
C ASN A 198 -25.38 -15.60 -8.79
N PHE A 199 -24.39 -15.93 -7.97
CA PHE A 199 -23.42 -16.99 -8.24
C PHE A 199 -23.40 -17.98 -7.09
N ASP A 200 -23.37 -19.26 -7.41
CA ASP A 200 -23.17 -20.33 -6.44
C ASP A 200 -21.70 -20.74 -6.50
N ILE A 201 -20.90 -20.37 -5.49
CA ILE A 201 -19.45 -20.62 -5.54
C ILE A 201 -19.17 -22.05 -5.05
N PRO A 202 -18.50 -22.89 -5.85
CA PRO A 202 -18.20 -24.27 -5.45
C PRO A 202 -17.40 -24.36 -4.16
N ALA A 203 -17.75 -25.33 -3.30
CA ALA A 203 -16.97 -25.64 -2.09
C ALA A 203 -15.51 -26.03 -2.40
N SER A 204 -15.23 -26.53 -3.62
CA SER A 204 -13.89 -26.85 -4.11
C SER A 204 -12.99 -25.63 -4.33
N ASP A 205 -13.54 -24.41 -4.26
CA ASP A 205 -12.78 -23.17 -4.37
C ASP A 205 -12.33 -22.62 -3.02
N SER A 206 -12.47 -23.41 -1.95
CA SER A 206 -11.95 -23.07 -0.63
C SER A 206 -10.45 -22.78 -0.68
N GLY A 207 -10.05 -21.62 -0.17
CA GLY A 207 -8.67 -21.15 -0.17
C GLY A 207 -8.18 -20.57 -1.50
N LYS A 208 -9.06 -20.47 -2.51
CA LYS A 208 -8.76 -19.79 -3.78
C LYS A 208 -9.17 -18.31 -3.74
N THR A 209 -8.69 -17.60 -4.74
CA THR A 209 -9.03 -16.24 -5.12
C THR A 209 -10.07 -16.27 -6.25
N CYS A 210 -11.05 -15.38 -6.14
CA CYS A 210 -12.11 -15.17 -7.11
C CYS A 210 -11.99 -13.75 -7.68
N SER A 211 -12.19 -13.60 -8.98
CA SER A 211 -12.35 -12.30 -9.64
C SER A 211 -13.74 -12.18 -10.24
N LEU A 212 -14.48 -11.15 -9.84
CA LEU A 212 -15.66 -10.71 -10.58
C LEU A 212 -15.20 -9.99 -11.84
N ILE A 213 -15.64 -10.46 -13.00
CA ILE A 213 -15.26 -9.90 -14.28
C ILE A 213 -16.49 -9.53 -15.11
N PHE A 214 -16.34 -8.51 -15.95
CA PHE A 214 -17.32 -8.13 -16.96
C PHE A 214 -16.69 -8.20 -18.35
N LEU A 215 -17.26 -9.02 -19.22
CA LEU A 215 -16.80 -9.25 -20.57
C LEU A 215 -17.71 -8.50 -21.54
N PHE A 216 -17.14 -7.59 -22.32
CA PHE A 216 -17.90 -6.76 -23.24
C PHE A 216 -17.25 -6.76 -24.64
N PRO A 217 -17.48 -7.81 -25.44
CA PRO A 217 -16.87 -7.92 -26.77
C PRO A 217 -17.47 -6.92 -27.76
N LEU A 218 -16.86 -6.79 -28.93
CA LEU A 218 -17.46 -6.07 -30.05
C LEU A 218 -18.70 -6.81 -30.53
N GLN A 219 -19.71 -6.06 -31.00
CA GLN A 219 -20.94 -6.64 -31.54
C GLN A 219 -20.67 -7.63 -32.70
N SER A 220 -19.60 -7.41 -33.47
CA SER A 220 -19.16 -8.29 -34.56
C SER A 220 -18.53 -9.62 -34.11
N GLN A 221 -18.19 -9.74 -32.83
CA GLN A 221 -17.63 -10.97 -32.25
C GLN A 221 -18.71 -11.88 -31.64
N LEU A 222 -19.95 -11.39 -31.53
CA LEU A 222 -21.08 -12.14 -30.98
C LEU A 222 -21.80 -12.95 -32.06
N THR A 223 -22.12 -14.20 -31.74
CA THR A 223 -22.84 -15.10 -32.65
C THR A 223 -24.25 -15.41 -32.15
N THR A 224 -24.38 -15.72 -30.85
CA THR A 224 -25.63 -16.15 -30.21
C THR A 224 -26.19 -15.11 -29.24
N SER A 225 -25.50 -13.98 -29.09
CA SER A 225 -25.90 -12.85 -28.27
C SER A 225 -25.81 -11.53 -29.05
N SER A 226 -26.34 -10.47 -28.47
CA SER A 226 -26.24 -9.10 -28.95
C SER A 226 -26.39 -8.14 -27.79
N PHE A 227 -26.02 -6.87 -28.00
CA PHE A 227 -26.27 -5.83 -27.01
C PHE A 227 -26.79 -4.54 -27.64
N THR A 228 -27.51 -3.76 -26.84
CA THR A 228 -27.75 -2.34 -27.09
C THR A 228 -26.99 -1.53 -26.07
N PHE A 229 -26.28 -0.49 -26.51
CA PHE A 229 -25.43 0.33 -25.65
C PHE A 229 -25.46 1.80 -26.06
N SER A 230 -25.66 2.68 -25.09
CA SER A 230 -25.60 4.13 -25.26
C SER A 230 -25.23 4.83 -23.94
N GLY A 231 -24.94 6.13 -24.02
CA GLY A 231 -24.56 6.94 -22.86
C GLY A 231 -23.06 6.94 -22.62
N ASN A 232 -22.65 7.36 -21.42
CA ASN A 232 -21.24 7.51 -21.04
C ASN A 232 -20.50 6.19 -20.76
N GLY A 233 -21.23 5.08 -20.59
CA GLY A 233 -20.67 3.75 -20.32
C GLY A 233 -20.25 3.48 -18.88
N ALA A 234 -20.48 4.40 -17.94
CA ALA A 234 -20.18 4.16 -16.53
C ALA A 234 -21.20 3.22 -15.89
N ILE A 235 -20.72 2.13 -15.31
CA ILE A 235 -21.50 1.13 -14.57
C ILE A 235 -20.85 0.94 -13.21
N ASP A 236 -21.65 1.04 -12.16
CA ASP A 236 -21.29 0.75 -10.78
C ASP A 236 -21.51 -0.73 -10.46
N PHE A 237 -20.58 -1.32 -9.71
CA PHE A 237 -20.60 -2.73 -9.34
C PHE A 237 -20.53 -2.87 -7.82
N SER A 238 -21.45 -3.64 -7.25
CA SER A 238 -21.55 -3.82 -5.80
C SER A 238 -21.78 -5.28 -5.43
N LEU A 239 -21.15 -5.75 -4.35
CA LEU A 239 -21.55 -6.96 -3.62
C LEU A 239 -22.73 -6.62 -2.71
N LEU A 240 -23.73 -7.49 -2.70
CA LEU A 240 -24.91 -7.34 -1.86
C LEU A 240 -24.80 -8.18 -0.58
N SER A 241 -25.36 -7.64 0.51
CA SER A 241 -25.41 -8.26 1.86
C SER A 241 -26.28 -9.51 1.98
N GLY A 242 -26.86 -9.98 0.88
CA GLY A 242 -27.72 -11.14 0.83
C GLY A 242 -28.00 -11.58 -0.59
N VAL A 243 -28.59 -12.77 -0.72
CA VAL A 243 -28.83 -13.42 -2.01
C VAL A 243 -30.20 -13.03 -2.56
N ALA A 244 -30.25 -12.53 -3.79
CA ALA A 244 -31.52 -12.21 -4.44
C ALA A 244 -32.34 -13.47 -4.77
N THR A 245 -33.65 -13.31 -4.91
CA THR A 245 -34.57 -14.39 -5.26
C THR A 245 -35.43 -13.98 -6.45
N VAL A 246 -36.20 -14.91 -7.01
CA VAL A 246 -37.19 -14.62 -8.06
C VAL A 246 -38.27 -13.60 -7.64
N SER A 247 -38.42 -13.35 -6.33
CA SER A 247 -39.34 -12.37 -5.76
C SER A 247 -38.69 -11.03 -5.41
N THR A 248 -37.40 -10.87 -5.75
CA THR A 248 -36.69 -9.62 -5.53
C THR A 248 -37.18 -8.53 -6.48
N SER A 249 -37.38 -7.35 -5.92
CA SER A 249 -37.82 -6.09 -6.51
C SER A 249 -36.89 -5.00 -5.98
N TYR A 250 -36.98 -3.79 -6.51
CA TYR A 250 -36.15 -2.69 -6.03
C TYR A 250 -36.36 -2.39 -4.53
N ALA A 251 -37.59 -2.49 -4.03
CA ALA A 251 -37.94 -2.16 -2.65
C ALA A 251 -37.42 -3.18 -1.61
N ASN A 252 -37.18 -4.43 -2.01
CA ASN A 252 -36.72 -5.50 -1.12
C ASN A 252 -35.37 -6.11 -1.55
N ALA A 253 -34.66 -5.48 -2.49
CA ALA A 253 -33.32 -5.88 -2.85
C ALA A 253 -32.40 -5.82 -1.61
N PRO A 254 -31.50 -6.80 -1.43
CA PRO A 254 -30.52 -6.74 -0.35
C PRO A 254 -29.67 -5.47 -0.46
N SER A 255 -29.30 -4.86 0.68
CA SER A 255 -28.46 -3.67 0.68
C SER A 255 -27.05 -3.97 0.17
N VAL A 256 -26.37 -2.95 -0.35
CA VAL A 256 -24.94 -3.03 -0.68
C VAL A 256 -24.12 -3.36 0.57
N GLU A 257 -23.33 -4.42 0.51
CA GLU A 257 -22.34 -4.79 1.52
C GLU A 257 -20.98 -4.17 1.20
N THR A 258 -20.54 -4.29 -0.06
CA THR A 258 -19.29 -3.70 -0.53
C THR A 258 -19.52 -3.06 -1.89
N ASP A 259 -19.19 -1.77 -1.98
CA ASP A 259 -19.19 -1.02 -3.22
C ASP A 259 -17.80 -1.12 -3.88
N TYR A 260 -17.72 -1.70 -5.08
CA TYR A 260 -16.47 -1.79 -5.85
C TYR A 260 -16.23 -0.57 -6.75
N GLY A 261 -17.18 0.36 -6.76
CA GLY A 261 -17.15 1.58 -7.56
C GLY A 261 -17.50 1.34 -9.01
N SER A 262 -17.28 2.39 -9.81
CA SER A 262 -17.76 2.46 -11.17
C SER A 262 -16.64 2.30 -12.20
N ILE A 263 -16.91 1.53 -13.25
CA ILE A 263 -16.02 1.33 -14.40
C ILE A 263 -16.70 1.90 -15.65
N THR A 264 -15.95 2.65 -16.45
CA THR A 264 -16.40 3.09 -17.79
C THR A 264 -16.15 1.99 -18.80
N VAL A 265 -17.21 1.30 -19.21
CA VAL A 265 -17.15 0.17 -20.14
C VAL A 265 -17.34 0.60 -21.59
N ALA A 266 -16.71 -0.13 -22.50
CA ALA A 266 -16.85 0.03 -23.94
C ALA A 266 -16.72 -1.33 -24.64
N PRO A 267 -17.42 -1.56 -25.77
CA PRO A 267 -17.28 -2.80 -26.53
C PRO A 267 -15.83 -3.08 -26.97
N GLY A 268 -15.46 -4.36 -26.98
CA GLY A 268 -14.14 -4.87 -27.33
C GLY A 268 -13.18 -5.04 -26.15
N ASN A 269 -13.67 -5.04 -24.90
CA ASN A 269 -12.84 -5.07 -23.70
C ASN A 269 -13.28 -6.15 -22.70
N SER A 270 -12.34 -6.50 -21.80
CA SER A 270 -12.58 -7.33 -20.63
C SER A 270 -12.17 -6.57 -19.37
N TYR A 271 -13.02 -6.59 -18.35
CA TYR A 271 -12.83 -5.80 -17.13
C TYR A 271 -12.71 -6.73 -15.92
N ASN A 272 -11.65 -6.58 -15.13
CA ASN A 272 -11.62 -7.08 -13.75
C ASN A 272 -12.33 -6.05 -12.88
N VAL A 273 -13.46 -6.43 -12.29
CA VAL A 273 -14.24 -5.54 -11.43
C VAL A 273 -13.68 -5.56 -10.02
N ALA A 274 -13.51 -6.76 -9.45
CA ALA A 274 -13.01 -6.94 -8.11
C ALA A 274 -12.32 -8.29 -7.97
N THR A 275 -11.38 -8.39 -7.03
CA THR A 275 -10.70 -9.63 -6.66
C THR A 275 -10.83 -9.83 -5.16
N PHE A 276 -11.29 -11.00 -4.74
CA PHE A 276 -11.64 -11.33 -3.35
C PHE A 276 -11.37 -12.82 -3.06
N ALA A 277 -11.31 -13.21 -1.79
CA ALA A 277 -11.25 -14.62 -1.41
C ALA A 277 -12.56 -15.31 -1.82
N CYS A 278 -12.49 -16.49 -2.44
CA CYS A 278 -13.69 -17.19 -2.86
C CYS A 278 -14.57 -17.57 -1.65
N PRO A 279 -15.86 -17.15 -1.61
CA PRO A 279 -16.81 -17.56 -0.58
C PRO A 279 -17.30 -18.98 -0.87
N ALA A 280 -16.40 -19.94 -0.72
CA ALA A 280 -16.59 -21.31 -1.20
C ALA A 280 -17.76 -22.02 -0.48
N GLY A 281 -18.68 -22.58 -1.26
CA GLY A 281 -19.88 -23.24 -0.78
C GLY A 281 -21.04 -22.29 -0.49
N GLU A 282 -20.89 -21.00 -0.79
CA GLU A 282 -21.91 -19.98 -0.56
C GLU A 282 -22.47 -19.43 -1.87
N ALA A 283 -23.70 -18.92 -1.80
CA ALA A 283 -24.30 -18.13 -2.86
C ALA A 283 -24.07 -16.65 -2.58
N VAL A 284 -23.71 -15.88 -3.60
CA VAL A 284 -23.45 -14.44 -3.51
C VAL A 284 -24.16 -13.68 -4.61
N SER A 285 -24.54 -12.43 -4.35
CA SER A 285 -25.21 -11.56 -5.31
C SER A 285 -24.43 -10.29 -5.58
N PHE A 286 -24.30 -9.93 -6.86
CA PHE A 286 -23.71 -8.67 -7.30
C PHE A 286 -24.72 -7.82 -8.06
N GLU A 287 -24.76 -6.52 -7.81
CA GLU A 287 -25.58 -5.56 -8.55
C GLU A 287 -24.73 -4.80 -9.57
N LEU A 288 -25.23 -4.68 -10.79
CA LEU A 288 -24.78 -3.74 -11.80
C LEU A 288 -25.80 -2.61 -11.91
N LYS A 289 -25.33 -1.38 -11.81
CA LYS A 289 -26.18 -0.17 -11.84
C LYS A 289 -25.57 0.90 -12.73
N ALA A 290 -26.41 1.55 -13.55
CA ALA A 290 -25.93 2.64 -14.41
C ALA A 290 -25.49 3.85 -13.57
N VAL A 291 -24.41 4.50 -13.99
CA VAL A 291 -23.97 5.81 -13.48
C VAL A 291 -24.11 6.85 -14.58
N GLY A 292 -24.92 7.87 -14.34
CA GLY A 292 -25.23 8.87 -15.36
C GLY A 292 -26.26 8.37 -16.36
N ASP A 293 -25.94 8.45 -17.65
CA ASP A 293 -26.85 8.17 -18.76
C ASP A 293 -26.59 6.83 -19.47
N THR A 294 -25.79 5.94 -18.87
CA THR A 294 -25.55 4.59 -19.41
C THR A 294 -26.85 3.81 -19.55
N CYS A 295 -27.12 3.34 -20.76
CA CYS A 295 -28.11 2.31 -21.03
C CYS A 295 -27.41 1.13 -21.70
N LEU A 296 -27.46 -0.04 -21.08
CA LEU A 296 -26.90 -1.28 -21.61
C LEU A 296 -27.91 -2.39 -21.40
N ASN A 297 -28.15 -3.17 -22.45
CA ASN A 297 -28.89 -4.43 -22.36
C ASN A 297 -28.18 -5.48 -23.20
N TYR A 298 -27.90 -6.65 -22.64
CA TYR A 298 -27.25 -7.76 -23.33
C TYR A 298 -27.77 -9.11 -22.82
N PHE A 299 -27.78 -10.13 -23.68
CA PHE A 299 -28.07 -11.51 -23.26
C PHE A 299 -26.78 -12.14 -22.70
N GLN A 300 -26.81 -12.62 -21.44
CA GLN A 300 -25.67 -13.27 -20.79
C GLN A 300 -25.35 -14.58 -21.53
N ASP A 301 -24.17 -14.67 -22.14
CA ASP A 301 -23.84 -15.79 -23.03
C ASP A 301 -22.34 -16.07 -23.09
N TYR A 302 -21.98 -17.35 -23.14
CA TYR A 302 -20.59 -17.81 -23.22
C TYR A 302 -20.10 -18.05 -24.67
N ASN A 303 -21.01 -18.20 -25.64
CA ASN A 303 -20.69 -18.70 -26.99
C ASN A 303 -20.36 -17.62 -28.02
N PRO A 304 -19.47 -17.92 -28.98
CA PRO A 304 -18.05 -18.23 -28.78
C PRO A 304 -17.23 -17.04 -28.24
N SER A 305 -17.78 -15.82 -28.28
CA SER A 305 -17.22 -14.67 -27.58
C SER A 305 -18.13 -14.36 -26.38
N PRO A 306 -17.68 -14.60 -25.15
CA PRO A 306 -18.52 -14.39 -23.98
C PRO A 306 -18.86 -12.92 -23.76
N ILE A 307 -20.09 -12.65 -23.35
CA ILE A 307 -20.57 -11.34 -22.92
C ILE A 307 -21.31 -11.48 -21.60
N GLY A 308 -20.97 -10.60 -20.65
CA GLY A 308 -21.66 -10.51 -19.37
C GLY A 308 -20.75 -10.66 -18.16
N VAL A 309 -21.37 -10.93 -17.02
CA VAL A 309 -20.72 -10.99 -15.72
C VAL A 309 -20.36 -12.44 -15.39
N TYR A 310 -19.13 -12.67 -14.94
CA TYR A 310 -18.62 -13.99 -14.56
C TYR A 310 -17.75 -13.90 -13.32
N ILE A 311 -17.51 -15.02 -12.65
CA ILE A 311 -16.46 -15.14 -11.65
C ILE A 311 -15.38 -16.09 -12.17
N THR A 312 -14.12 -15.67 -12.16
CA THR A 312 -12.98 -16.54 -12.49
C THR A 312 -12.20 -16.89 -11.24
N THR A 313 -11.53 -18.04 -11.25
CA THR A 313 -10.83 -18.56 -10.07
C THR A 313 -9.34 -18.78 -10.35
N CYS A 314 -8.52 -18.55 -9.33
CA CYS A 314 -7.08 -18.77 -9.27
C CYS A 314 -6.65 -18.85 -7.79
#